data_AF-B4K086-F1
#
_entry.id   AF-B4K086-F1
#
_cell.length_a   1.000
_cell.length_b   1.000
_cell.length_c   1.000
_cell.angle_alpha   90.00
_cell.angle_beta   90.00
_cell.angle_gamma   90.00
#
_symmetry.space_group_name_H-M   'P 1'
#
loop_
_entity.id
_entity.type
_entity.pdbx_description
1 polymer ?
#
loop_
_entity_poly.entity_id
_entity_poly.type
_entity_poly.pdbx_seq_one_letter_code
_entity_poly.pdbx_strand_id
1 'polypeptide(L)'
;MQPLAESVATHPNYMATLEMIGKLSVKTISADKTLISDPLVSPILVCNCQHSMLGEGPTGVICLHTFRSNAEAVEICCKESFQFSSTCIWNESLEGIYQLAVAIDCPIFYCNCNNVSLSPISSDEIKLCFFDGFHYERLPINGKNKIIIFPIGAHISQKSDEPPIVSNSSIPFLIE
;
A
#
# COMPACT_ATOMS: atom_id res chain seq x y z
N MET A 1 -14.75 -3.39 1.86
CA MET A 1 -13.89 -3.29 0.66
C MET A 1 -14.69 -2.64 -0.44
N GLN A 2 -14.10 -1.67 -1.15
CA GLN A 2 -14.76 -1.07 -2.33
C GLN A 2 -14.73 -2.06 -3.49
N PRO A 3 -15.70 -2.02 -4.42
CA PRO A 3 -15.67 -2.83 -5.63
C PRO A 3 -14.47 -2.52 -6.53
N LEU A 4 -14.06 -3.50 -7.34
CA LEU A 4 -13.12 -3.29 -8.44
C LEU A 4 -13.75 -2.38 -9.51
N ALA A 5 -12.90 -1.63 -10.20
CA ALA A 5 -13.30 -0.95 -11.42
C ALA A 5 -13.77 -1.97 -12.46
N GLU A 6 -14.77 -1.61 -13.26
CA GLU A 6 -15.33 -2.48 -14.31
C GLU A 6 -14.22 -3.00 -15.25
N SER A 7 -13.29 -2.12 -15.63
CA SER A 7 -12.15 -2.46 -16.50
C SER A 7 -11.23 -3.54 -15.93
N VAL A 8 -11.17 -3.70 -14.61
CA VAL A 8 -10.42 -4.77 -13.93
C VAL A 8 -11.29 -6.02 -13.76
N ALA A 9 -12.54 -5.83 -13.35
CA ALA A 9 -13.52 -6.89 -13.12
C ALA A 9 -13.75 -7.78 -14.36
N THR A 10 -13.72 -7.18 -15.55
CA THR A 10 -13.92 -7.90 -16.82
C THR A 10 -12.60 -8.26 -17.51
N HIS A 11 -11.45 -7.99 -16.89
CA HIS A 11 -10.16 -8.18 -17.54
C HIS A 11 -9.77 -9.67 -17.61
N PRO A 12 -9.23 -10.18 -18.75
CA PRO A 12 -8.77 -11.57 -18.85
C PRO A 12 -7.76 -11.97 -17.78
N ASN A 13 -6.85 -11.06 -17.41
CA ASN A 13 -5.85 -11.30 -16.36
C ASN A 13 -6.50 -11.52 -14.98
N TYR A 14 -7.60 -10.83 -14.66
CA TYR A 14 -8.35 -11.09 -13.42
C TYR A 14 -8.88 -12.53 -13.41
N MET A 15 -9.50 -12.98 -14.50
CA MET A 15 -10.02 -14.35 -14.62
C MET A 15 -8.92 -15.40 -14.51
N ALA A 16 -7.79 -15.18 -15.19
CA ALA A 16 -6.62 -16.05 -15.09
C ALA A 16 -6.05 -16.11 -13.66
N THR A 17 -6.04 -14.98 -12.94
CA THR A 17 -5.63 -14.93 -11.54
C THR A 17 -6.58 -15.72 -10.64
N LEU A 18 -7.90 -15.68 -10.86
CA LEU A 18 -8.86 -16.51 -10.11
C LEU A 18 -8.58 -18.01 -10.29
N GLU A 19 -8.28 -18.45 -11.52
CA GLU A 19 -7.87 -19.83 -11.77
C GLU A 19 -6.57 -20.19 -11.04
N MET A 20 -5.59 -19.28 -11.04
CA MET A 20 -4.30 -19.51 -10.40
C MET A 20 -4.42 -19.60 -8.87
N ILE A 21 -5.26 -18.76 -8.26
CA ILE A 21 -5.63 -18.86 -6.84
C ILE A 21 -6.17 -20.25 -6.52
N GLY A 22 -7.10 -20.76 -7.34
CA GLY A 22 -7.67 -22.10 -7.18
C GLY A 22 -6.61 -23.21 -7.30
N LYS A 23 -5.71 -23.11 -8.28
CA LYS A 23 -4.62 -24.07 -8.49
C LYS A 23 -3.62 -24.10 -7.33
N LEU A 24 -3.24 -22.93 -6.82
CA LEU A 24 -2.29 -22.81 -5.72
C LEU A 24 -2.91 -23.11 -4.34
N SER A 25 -4.24 -23.15 -4.24
CA SER A 25 -4.96 -23.36 -2.98
C SER A 25 -4.50 -22.40 -1.87
N VAL A 26 -4.24 -21.14 -2.24
CA VAL A 26 -3.80 -20.09 -1.32
C VAL A 26 -4.95 -19.58 -0.46
N LYS A 27 -4.64 -19.15 0.76
CA LYS A 27 -5.63 -18.56 1.66
C LYS A 27 -6.07 -17.19 1.13
N THR A 28 -7.38 -16.98 0.99
CA THR A 28 -7.94 -15.72 0.51
C THR A 28 -8.95 -15.11 1.48
N ILE A 29 -9.05 -13.78 1.48
CA ILE A 29 -10.13 -13.02 2.12
C ILE A 29 -10.83 -12.21 1.03
N SER A 30 -12.13 -12.38 0.89
CA SER A 30 -12.97 -11.63 -0.06
C SER A 30 -14.16 -11.04 0.68
N ALA A 31 -14.77 -10.01 0.13
CA ALA A 31 -16.00 -9.48 0.70
C ALA A 31 -17.14 -10.47 0.48
N ASP A 32 -18.11 -10.43 1.40
CA ASP A 32 -19.32 -11.25 1.30
C ASP A 32 -20.04 -10.95 -0.03
N LYS A 33 -20.34 -12.02 -0.78
CA LYS A 33 -21.02 -11.94 -2.08
C LYS A 33 -22.42 -11.33 -1.97
N THR A 34 -23.05 -11.40 -0.81
CA THR A 34 -24.37 -10.79 -0.57
C THR A 34 -24.31 -9.27 -0.44
N LEU A 35 -23.13 -8.71 -0.15
CA LEU A 35 -22.91 -7.27 0.01
C LEU A 35 -22.46 -6.58 -1.28
N ILE A 36 -22.30 -7.32 -2.38
CA ILE A 36 -21.80 -6.80 -3.64
C ILE A 36 -22.75 -7.18 -4.77
N SER A 37 -23.34 -6.17 -5.40
CA SER A 37 -24.25 -6.35 -6.53
C SER A 37 -23.49 -6.77 -7.79
N ASP A 38 -23.94 -7.83 -8.46
CA ASP A 38 -23.52 -8.22 -9.82
C ASP A 38 -23.64 -6.99 -10.77
N PRO A 39 -22.64 -6.67 -11.62
CA PRO A 39 -21.40 -7.41 -11.97
C PRO A 39 -20.18 -7.01 -11.16
N LEU A 40 -20.36 -6.25 -10.08
CA LEU A 40 -19.24 -5.76 -9.30
C LEU A 40 -18.60 -6.93 -8.54
N VAL A 41 -17.27 -7.03 -8.65
CA VAL A 41 -16.45 -7.98 -7.90
C VAL A 41 -15.60 -7.21 -6.91
N SER A 42 -15.39 -7.76 -5.71
CA SER A 42 -14.44 -7.17 -4.77
C SER A 42 -13.01 -7.56 -5.09
N PRO A 43 -12.04 -6.71 -4.72
CA PRO A 43 -10.66 -7.14 -4.63
C PRO A 43 -10.54 -8.35 -3.71
N ILE A 44 -9.65 -9.28 -4.06
CA ILE A 44 -9.38 -10.47 -3.25
C ILE A 44 -8.03 -10.26 -2.54
N LEU A 45 -8.04 -10.35 -1.22
CA LEU A 45 -6.82 -10.40 -0.45
C LEU A 45 -6.26 -11.82 -0.51
N VAL A 46 -5.02 -11.98 -0.95
CA VAL A 46 -4.33 -13.28 -0.99
C VAL A 46 -3.23 -13.26 0.06
N CYS A 47 -3.31 -14.18 1.02
CA CYS A 47 -2.41 -14.20 2.17
C CYS A 47 -1.11 -14.95 1.87
N ASN A 48 0.02 -14.34 2.25
CA ASN A 48 1.37 -14.93 2.19
C ASN A 48 1.73 -15.52 0.82
N CYS A 49 1.34 -14.85 -0.25
CA CYS A 49 1.60 -15.25 -1.63
C CYS A 49 2.19 -14.08 -2.41
N GLN A 50 3.26 -14.35 -3.16
CA GLN A 50 3.87 -13.36 -4.06
C GLN A 50 2.93 -13.10 -5.24
N HIS A 51 2.80 -11.84 -5.64
CA HIS A 51 1.94 -11.47 -6.76
C HIS A 51 2.42 -12.08 -8.08
N SER A 52 3.74 -12.25 -8.24
CA SER A 52 4.36 -12.93 -9.39
C SER A 52 3.84 -14.36 -9.63
N MET A 53 3.32 -15.03 -8.58
CA MET A 53 2.72 -16.37 -8.68
C MET A 53 1.26 -16.33 -9.16
N LEU A 54 0.60 -15.16 -9.10
CA LEU A 54 -0.83 -14.99 -9.36
C LEU A 54 -1.11 -14.45 -10.76
N GLY A 55 -0.17 -13.69 -11.33
CA GLY A 55 -0.26 -13.11 -12.67
C GLY A 55 0.35 -11.72 -12.75
N GLU A 56 0.21 -11.09 -13.91
CA GLU A 56 0.68 -9.73 -14.16
C GLU A 56 -0.48 -8.83 -14.64
N GLY A 57 -0.38 -7.53 -14.38
CA GLY A 57 -1.36 -6.53 -14.83
C GLY A 57 -2.57 -6.37 -13.89
N PRO A 58 -3.77 -6.04 -14.41
CA PRO A 58 -4.95 -5.81 -13.59
C PRO A 58 -5.54 -7.14 -13.09
N THR A 59 -4.95 -7.66 -12.02
CA THR A 59 -5.26 -8.98 -11.44
C THR A 59 -6.31 -8.92 -10.35
N GLY A 60 -6.78 -7.73 -9.96
CA GLY A 60 -7.85 -7.56 -8.94
C GLY A 60 -7.53 -8.12 -7.56
N VAL A 61 -6.26 -8.47 -7.28
CA VAL A 61 -5.82 -9.04 -6.02
C VAL A 61 -4.93 -8.08 -5.26
N ILE A 62 -4.94 -8.22 -3.94
CA ILE A 62 -4.04 -7.53 -3.02
C ILE A 62 -3.30 -8.62 -2.23
N CYS A 63 -1.98 -8.68 -2.37
CA CYS A 63 -1.17 -9.62 -1.59
C CYS A 63 -0.98 -9.08 -0.18
N LEU A 64 -1.30 -9.89 0.82
CA LEU A 64 -1.22 -9.53 2.24
C LEU A 64 -0.19 -10.42 2.94
N HIS A 65 0.82 -9.79 3.52
CA HIS A 65 1.87 -10.46 4.27
C HIS A 65 1.91 -9.94 5.70
N THR A 66 2.20 -10.83 6.63
CA THR A 66 2.57 -10.46 8.00
C THR A 66 4.09 -10.48 8.15
N PHE A 67 4.64 -9.49 8.84
CA PHE A 67 6.07 -9.40 9.13
C PHE A 67 6.27 -8.87 10.55
N ARG A 68 7.44 -9.10 11.13
CA ARG A 68 7.81 -8.71 12.50
C ARG A 68 8.88 -7.64 12.56
N SER A 69 9.53 -7.34 11.43
CA SER A 69 10.60 -6.34 11.35
C SER A 69 10.65 -5.68 9.98
N ASN A 70 11.30 -4.51 9.92
CA ASN A 70 11.58 -3.84 8.65
C ASN A 70 12.40 -4.74 7.69
N ALA A 71 13.32 -5.55 8.22
CA ALA A 71 14.10 -6.48 7.41
C ALA A 71 13.22 -7.54 6.73
N GLU A 72 12.25 -8.11 7.46
CA GLU A 72 11.27 -9.04 6.87
C GLU A 72 10.39 -8.36 5.81
N ALA A 73 9.93 -7.12 6.07
CA ALA A 73 9.15 -6.37 5.10
C ALA A 73 9.94 -6.11 3.80
N VAL A 74 11.22 -5.72 3.92
CA VAL A 74 12.13 -5.56 2.78
C VAL A 74 12.32 -6.86 2.03
N GLU A 75 12.54 -7.98 2.73
CA GLU A 75 12.71 -9.29 2.11
C GLU A 75 11.46 -9.70 1.31
N ILE A 76 10.27 -9.44 1.83
CA ILE A 76 9.00 -9.66 1.12
C ILE A 76 8.95 -8.83 -0.16
N CYS A 77 9.25 -7.52 -0.07
CA CYS A 77 9.27 -6.65 -1.26
C CYS A 77 10.29 -7.09 -2.31
N CYS A 78 11.49 -7.51 -1.89
CA CYS A 78 12.56 -7.96 -2.79
C CYS A 78 12.29 -9.28 -3.49
N LYS A 79 11.32 -10.08 -2.99
CA LYS A 79 10.90 -11.33 -3.63
C LYS A 79 9.94 -11.12 -4.80
N GLU A 80 9.33 -9.95 -4.90
CA GLU A 80 8.48 -9.61 -6.04
C GLU A 80 9.33 -9.36 -7.29
N SER A 81 8.82 -9.78 -8.45
CA SER A 81 9.53 -9.67 -9.73
C SER A 81 9.32 -8.34 -10.45
N PHE A 82 8.37 -7.51 -9.99
CA PHE A 82 8.04 -6.22 -10.59
C PHE A 82 8.59 -5.06 -9.76
N GLN A 83 8.80 -3.94 -10.44
CA GLN A 83 9.24 -2.71 -9.80
C GLN A 83 8.04 -1.92 -9.28
N PHE A 84 8.08 -1.54 -8.00
CA PHE A 84 7.09 -0.65 -7.42
C PHE A 84 7.23 0.77 -7.99
N SER A 85 6.13 1.34 -8.50
CA SER A 85 6.11 2.74 -8.94
C SER A 85 6.03 3.72 -7.78
N SER A 86 5.41 3.31 -6.67
CA SER A 86 5.27 4.08 -5.45
C SER A 86 4.96 3.14 -4.28
N THR A 87 5.29 3.56 -3.07
CA THR A 87 4.92 2.86 -1.84
C THR A 87 4.36 3.82 -0.81
N CYS A 88 3.58 3.29 0.11
CA CYS A 88 3.07 4.03 1.25
C CYS A 88 3.54 3.33 2.54
N ILE A 89 4.04 4.09 3.51
CA ILE A 89 4.60 3.58 4.77
C ILE A 89 3.87 4.24 5.92
N TRP A 90 3.28 3.45 6.81
CA TRP A 90 2.66 3.91 8.05
C TRP A 90 3.56 3.52 9.22
N ASN A 91 4.25 4.49 9.78
CA ASN A 91 5.22 4.27 10.85
C ASN A 91 5.40 5.56 11.67
N GLU A 92 5.49 5.42 12.98
CA GLU A 92 5.70 6.56 13.89
C GLU A 92 7.18 6.97 13.97
N SER A 93 8.09 6.05 13.67
CA SER A 93 9.53 6.32 13.71
C SER A 93 10.03 6.86 12.37
N LEU A 94 10.55 8.09 12.40
CA LEU A 94 11.23 8.69 11.25
C LEU A 94 12.43 7.83 10.79
N GLU A 95 13.20 7.30 11.74
CA GLU A 95 14.30 6.39 11.45
C GLU A 95 13.80 5.14 10.71
N GLY A 96 12.71 4.53 11.21
CA GLY A 96 12.11 3.35 10.59
C GLY A 96 11.64 3.60 9.16
N ILE A 97 11.13 4.80 8.89
CA ILE A 97 10.75 5.22 7.54
C ILE A 97 11.96 5.31 6.62
N TYR A 98 13.04 5.99 7.03
CA TYR A 98 14.23 6.10 6.19
C TYR A 98 14.97 4.77 6.02
N GLN A 99 14.96 3.88 7.01
CA GLN A 99 15.48 2.52 6.85
C GLN A 99 14.77 1.79 5.69
N LEU A 100 13.43 1.85 5.65
CA LEU A 100 12.64 1.29 4.56
C LEU A 100 12.87 2.03 3.23
N ALA A 101 12.96 3.36 3.25
CA ALA A 101 13.20 4.16 2.07
C ALA A 101 14.57 3.89 1.43
N VAL A 102 15.58 3.55 2.23
CA VAL A 102 16.89 3.12 1.72
C VAL A 102 16.82 1.72 1.11
N ALA A 103 16.18 0.79 1.80
CA ALA A 103 16.21 -0.63 1.48
C ALA A 103 15.26 -1.04 0.34
N ILE A 104 14.10 -0.41 0.21
CA ILE A 104 13.10 -0.76 -0.82
C ILE A 104 13.43 -0.07 -2.14
N ASP A 105 13.50 -0.83 -3.23
CA ASP A 105 13.69 -0.27 -4.57
C ASP A 105 12.38 0.29 -5.15
N CYS A 106 12.07 1.53 -4.75
CA CYS A 106 10.92 2.29 -5.18
C CYS A 106 11.33 3.76 -5.38
N PRO A 107 10.77 4.50 -6.34
CA PRO A 107 11.13 5.90 -6.55
C PRO A 107 10.33 6.88 -5.66
N ILE A 108 9.13 6.51 -5.20
CA ILE A 108 8.22 7.43 -4.51
C ILE A 108 7.72 6.79 -3.21
N PHE A 109 7.85 7.53 -2.11
CA PHE A 109 7.44 7.13 -0.76
C PHE A 109 6.45 8.12 -0.20
N TYR A 110 5.23 7.65 0.05
CA TYR A 110 4.23 8.37 0.83
C TYR A 110 4.32 7.91 2.29
N CYS A 111 4.76 8.78 3.17
CA CYS A 111 5.03 8.44 4.56
C CYS A 111 3.91 9.02 5.43
N ASN A 112 3.13 8.13 6.05
CA ASN A 112 1.90 8.46 6.79
C ASN A 112 0.86 9.23 5.94
N CYS A 113 0.87 9.02 4.63
CA CYS A 113 -0.08 9.56 3.67
C CYS A 113 -0.22 8.62 2.47
N ASN A 114 -1.14 8.93 1.56
CA ASN A 114 -1.30 8.23 0.29
C ASN A 114 -1.88 9.18 -0.77
N ASN A 115 -1.66 8.87 -2.05
CA ASN A 115 -2.28 9.58 -3.19
C ASN A 115 -2.11 11.11 -3.19
N VAL A 116 -1.01 11.62 -2.65
CA VAL A 116 -0.68 13.06 -2.63
C VAL A 116 -0.12 13.47 -4.01
N SER A 117 -0.50 14.66 -4.51
CA SER A 117 -0.03 15.14 -5.81
C SER A 117 1.48 15.36 -5.85
N LEU A 118 2.14 14.89 -6.91
CA LEU A 118 3.57 15.14 -7.18
C LEU A 118 3.82 16.47 -7.90
N SER A 119 2.76 17.21 -8.26
CA SER A 119 2.90 18.50 -8.95
C SER A 119 3.86 19.47 -8.26
N PRO A 120 3.94 19.57 -6.91
CA PRO A 120 4.84 20.52 -6.24
C PRO A 120 6.33 20.21 -6.44
N ILE A 121 6.67 18.95 -6.73
CA ILE A 121 8.06 18.47 -6.87
C ILE A 121 8.34 17.92 -8.27
N SER A 122 7.54 18.34 -9.25
CA SER A 122 7.57 17.86 -10.64
C SER A 122 8.89 18.14 -11.36
N SER A 123 9.58 19.23 -11.03
CA SER A 123 10.93 19.50 -11.53
C SER A 123 12.00 18.80 -10.68
N ASP A 124 12.99 18.20 -11.34
CA ASP A 124 14.15 17.59 -10.67
C ASP A 124 15.07 18.60 -9.98
N GLU A 125 14.94 19.89 -10.30
CA GLU A 125 15.63 20.98 -9.62
C GLU A 125 15.07 21.24 -8.21
N ILE A 126 13.79 20.93 -7.99
CA ILE A 126 13.14 21.09 -6.70
C ILE A 126 13.57 19.93 -5.79
N LYS A 127 14.49 20.22 -4.86
CA LYS A 127 14.96 19.21 -3.90
C LYS A 127 14.09 19.11 -2.65
N LEU A 128 13.38 20.20 -2.33
CA LEU A 128 12.60 20.35 -1.11
C LEU A 128 11.50 21.37 -1.37
N CYS A 129 10.26 21.05 -0.99
CA CYS A 129 9.19 22.04 -0.95
C CYS A 129 8.12 21.69 0.07
N PHE A 130 7.34 22.70 0.45
CA PHE A 130 6.18 22.57 1.31
C PHE A 130 4.94 23.03 0.54
N PHE A 131 3.94 22.16 0.44
CA PHE A 131 2.73 22.48 -0.30
C PHE A 131 1.53 21.73 0.27
N ASP A 132 0.42 22.45 0.48
CA ASP A 132 -0.87 21.90 0.93
C ASP A 132 -0.77 20.99 2.18
N GLY A 133 0.03 21.42 3.17
CA GLY A 133 0.21 20.65 4.41
C GLY A 133 1.12 19.43 4.26
N PHE A 134 1.87 19.30 3.16
CA PHE A 134 2.84 18.22 2.96
C PHE A 134 4.27 18.75 2.76
N HIS A 135 5.22 18.01 3.31
CA HIS A 135 6.65 18.10 3.06
C HIS A 135 6.97 17.17 1.89
N TYR A 136 7.64 17.69 0.87
CA TYR A 136 8.21 16.92 -0.21
C TYR A 136 9.71 17.10 -0.21
N GLU A 137 10.45 16.00 -0.28
CA GLU A 137 11.89 16.01 -0.48
C GLU A 137 12.31 15.03 -1.57
N ARG A 138 13.37 15.37 -2.29
CA ARG A 138 14.02 14.51 -3.27
C ARG A 138 15.45 14.24 -2.81
N LEU A 139 15.73 12.98 -2.47
CA LEU A 139 17.03 12.55 -1.95
C LEU A 139 17.73 11.58 -2.92
N PRO A 140 19.03 11.77 -3.19
CA PRO A 140 19.83 10.77 -3.89
C PRO A 140 20.20 9.64 -2.91
N ILE A 141 19.61 8.46 -3.12
CA ILE A 141 19.81 7.28 -2.26
C ILE A 141 20.23 6.11 -3.16
N ASN A 142 21.40 5.52 -2.90
CA ASN A 142 21.97 4.41 -3.68
C ASN A 142 22.01 4.69 -5.20
N GLY A 143 22.34 5.93 -5.58
CA GLY A 143 22.41 6.37 -6.97
C GLY A 143 21.05 6.60 -7.65
N LYS A 144 19.94 6.49 -6.92
CA LYS A 144 18.57 6.76 -7.40
C LYS A 144 17.99 7.99 -6.72
N ASN A 145 17.29 8.84 -7.46
CA ASN A 145 16.54 9.93 -6.88
C ASN A 145 15.21 9.38 -6.33
N LYS A 146 15.04 9.46 -5.00
CA LYS A 146 13.82 9.05 -4.32
C LYS A 146 13.06 10.28 -3.85
N ILE A 147 11.76 10.30 -4.07
CA ILE A 147 10.85 11.34 -3.57
C ILE A 147 10.19 10.80 -2.31
N ILE A 148 10.25 11.56 -1.22
CA ILE A 148 9.67 11.21 0.08
C ILE A 148 8.72 12.32 0.50
N ILE A 149 7.52 11.94 0.93
CA ILE A 149 6.41 12.85 1.19
C ILE A 149 5.86 12.58 2.58
N PHE A 150 5.76 13.62 3.42
CA PHE A 150 5.20 13.52 4.78
C PHE A 150 4.10 14.56 4.98
N PRO A 151 3.02 14.27 5.73
CA PRO A 151 2.13 15.30 6.22
C PRO A 151 2.83 16.18 7.27
N ILE A 152 2.43 17.44 7.35
CA ILE A 152 2.88 18.42 8.33
C ILE A 152 1.66 19.02 9.03
N GLY A 153 1.74 19.22 10.34
CA GLY A 153 0.72 19.96 11.09
C GLY A 153 -0.62 19.24 11.14
N ALA A 154 -1.72 19.93 10.83
CA ALA A 154 -3.10 19.46 11.02
C ALA A 154 -3.50 18.20 10.20
N HIS A 155 -2.65 17.77 9.25
CA HIS A 155 -2.82 16.51 8.52
C HIS A 155 -2.12 15.32 9.20
N ILE A 156 -1.40 15.57 10.31
CA ILE A 156 -0.97 14.54 11.25
C ILE A 156 -2.20 14.25 12.12
N SER A 157 -2.69 13.01 12.09
CA SER A 157 -3.79 12.58 12.95
C SER A 157 -3.46 12.95 14.39
N GLN A 158 -4.17 13.93 14.97
CA GLN A 158 -3.89 14.36 16.32
C GLN A 158 -4.27 13.24 17.28
N LYS A 159 -3.35 12.88 18.17
CA LYS A 159 -3.66 12.02 19.31
C LYS A 159 -4.60 12.84 20.19
N SER A 160 -5.86 12.43 20.33
CA SER A 160 -6.78 13.12 21.22
C SER A 160 -6.24 13.07 22.65
N ASP A 161 -6.15 14.21 23.33
CA ASP A 161 -5.88 14.28 24.78
C ASP A 161 -7.08 13.75 25.60
N GLU A 162 -8.20 13.46 24.94
CA GLU A 162 -9.33 12.75 25.54
C GLU A 162 -8.98 11.27 25.76
N PRO A 163 -9.29 10.71 26.95
CA PRO A 163 -9.18 9.27 27.17
C PRO A 163 -10.00 8.56 26.09
N PRO A 164 -9.52 7.42 25.56
CA PRO A 164 -10.19 6.74 24.46
C PRO A 164 -11.63 6.45 24.89
N ILE A 165 -12.58 7.06 24.18
CA ILE A 165 -13.96 6.60 24.22
C ILE A 165 -13.86 5.16 23.73
N VAL A 166 -14.15 4.21 24.61
CA VAL A 166 -14.31 2.80 24.25
C VAL A 166 -15.57 2.71 23.39
N SER A 167 -15.45 3.13 22.13
CA SER A 167 -16.43 2.83 21.11
C SER A 167 -16.13 1.39 20.69
N ASN A 168 -17.10 0.50 20.85
CA ASN A 168 -17.00 -0.85 20.31
C ASN A 168 -16.57 -0.76 18.86
N SER A 169 -15.32 -1.15 18.61
CA SER A 169 -14.72 -1.13 17.28
C SER A 169 -15.64 -1.90 16.34
N SER A 170 -15.98 -1.31 15.20
CA SER A 170 -16.70 -2.01 14.13
C SER A 170 -15.81 -3.04 13.41
N ILE A 171 -14.57 -3.24 13.89
CA ILE A 171 -13.60 -4.20 13.38
C ILE A 171 -13.61 -5.43 14.31
N PRO A 172 -14.17 -6.58 13.88
CA PRO A 172 -14.46 -7.72 14.76
C PRO A 172 -13.25 -8.37 15.43
N PHE A 173 -12.03 -8.19 14.92
CA PHE A 173 -10.84 -8.88 15.42
C PHE A 173 -10.06 -8.10 16.50
N LEU A 174 -10.52 -6.91 16.89
CA LEU A 174 -9.91 -6.13 17.98
C LEU A 174 -10.68 -6.25 19.30
N ILE A 175 -11.56 -7.25 19.41
CA ILE A 175 -12.30 -7.61 20.62
C ILE A 175 -11.84 -9.01 21.04
N GLU A 176 -10.59 -9.12 21.51
CA GLU A 176 -10.11 -10.24 22.32
C GLU A 176 -9.26 -9.72 23.49
#